data_AF-A0A5S4YIW7-F1
#
_entry.id   AF-A0A5S4YIW7-F1
#
_cell.length_a   1.000
_cell.length_b   1.000
_cell.length_c   1.000
_cell.angle_alpha   90.00
_cell.angle_beta   90.00
_cell.angle_gamma   90.00
#
_symmetry.space_group_name_H-M   'P 1'
#
loop_
_entity.id
_entity.type
_entity.pdbx_description
1 polymer ?
#
loop_
_entity_poly.entity_id
_entity_poly.type
_entity_poly.pdbx_seq_one_letter_code
_entity_poly.pdbx_strand_id
1 'polypeptide(L)' 'MAEIEASVRDLVNRDRDCTEQALSQMGLRRKINLLITECKAAGGGDVLPDIGDRVRLRTVRQVGKPTGATAPR' A
#
# COMPACT_ATOMS: atom_id res chain seq x y z
N MET A 1 30.46 0.90 -40.82
CA MET A 1 29.44 1.96 -40.62
C MET A 1 28.03 1.41 -40.81
N ALA A 2 27.68 0.88 -42.00
CA ALA A 2 26.33 0.37 -42.28
C ALA A 2 25.85 -0.78 -41.36
N GLU A 3 26.72 -1.72 -41.01
CA GLU A 3 26.37 -2.84 -40.11
C GLU A 3 26.08 -2.38 -38.67
N ILE A 4 26.82 -1.37 -38.20
CA ILE A 4 26.59 -0.77 -36.88
C ILE A 4 25.24 -0.05 -36.86
N GLU A 5 24.93 0.70 -37.92
CA GLU A 5 23.62 1.34 -38.06
C GLU A 5 22.47 0.33 -38.13
N ALA A 6 22.64 -0.78 -38.85
CA ALA A 6 21.64 -1.84 -38.92
C ALA A 6 21.44 -2.51 -37.55
N SER A 7 22.53 -2.76 -36.82
CA SER A 7 22.49 -3.32 -35.46
C SER A 7 21.80 -2.40 -34.46
N VAL A 8 22.09 -1.09 -34.48
CA VAL A 8 21.42 -0.10 -33.62
C VAL A 8 19.94 -0.01 -33.97
N ARG A 9 19.59 -0.02 -35.25
CA ARG A 9 18.19 0.07 -35.71
C ARG A 9 17.39 -1.18 -35.35
N ASP A 10 18.01 -2.36 -35.41
CA ASP A 10 17.42 -3.62 -34.95
C ASP A 10 17.22 -3.62 -33.43
N LEU A 11 18.21 -3.16 -32.65
CA LEU A 11 18.09 -3.03 -31.20
C LEU A 11 16.95 -2.08 -30.81
N VAL A 12 16.86 -0.91 -31.45
CA VAL A 12 15.78 0.07 -31.22
C VAL A 12 14.41 -0.48 -31.64
N ASN A 13 14.34 -1.24 -32.73
CA ASN A 13 13.07 -1.84 -33.16
C ASN A 13 12.62 -2.98 -32.26
N ARG A 14 13.54 -3.75 -31.68
CA ARG A 14 13.22 -4.77 -30.66
C ARG A 14 12.72 -4.14 -29.36
N ASP A 15 13.34 -3.04 -28.92
CA ASP A 15 12.92 -2.30 -27.72
C ASP A 15 11.63 -1.46 -27.91
N ARG A 16 11.11 -1.36 -29.13
CA ARG A 16 9.78 -0.75 -29.39
C ARG A 16 8.63 -1.64 -29.00
N ASP A 17 8.86 -2.95 -28.86
CA ASP A 17 7.83 -3.85 -28.35
C ASP A 17 7.77 -3.78 -26.83
N CYS A 18 7.13 -2.73 -26.33
CA CYS A 18 6.87 -2.55 -24.91
C CYS A 18 5.79 -3.51 -24.37
N THR A 19 5.29 -4.47 -25.17
CA THR A 19 4.16 -5.33 -24.78
C THR A 19 4.46 -6.13 -23.52
N GLU A 20 5.63 -6.78 -23.44
CA GLU A 20 6.04 -7.54 -22.26
C GLU A 20 6.14 -6.66 -21.01
N GLN A 21 6.76 -5.48 -21.12
CA GLN A 21 6.89 -4.55 -20.02
C GLN A 21 5.54 -3.98 -19.58
N ALA A 22 4.65 -3.69 -20.54
CA ALA A 22 3.29 -3.23 -20.28
C ALA A 22 2.45 -4.32 -19.59
N LEU A 23 2.56 -5.58 -20.04
CA LEU A 23 1.90 -6.73 -19.41
C LEU A 23 2.39 -6.93 -17.97
N SER A 24 3.70 -6.86 -17.75
CA SER A 24 4.31 -6.91 -16.42
C SER A 24 3.80 -5.78 -15.50
N GLN A 25 3.75 -4.55 -16.01
CA GLN A 25 3.23 -3.40 -15.28
C GLN A 25 1.73 -3.54 -14.95
N MET A 26 0.92 -4.03 -15.89
CA MET A 26 -0.49 -4.31 -15.65
C MET A 26 -0.69 -5.40 -14.59
N GLY A 27 0.12 -6.46 -14.63
CA GLY A 27 0.14 -7.51 -13.61
C GLY A 27 0.44 -6.94 -12.22
N LEU A 28 1.49 -6.12 -12.11
CA LEU A 28 1.85 -5.44 -10.86
C LEU A 28 0.72 -4.55 -10.35
N ARG A 29 0.09 -3.78 -11.25
CA ARG A 29 -1.05 -2.91 -10.89
C ARG A 29 -2.21 -3.71 -10.32
N ARG A 30 -2.54 -4.87 -10.89
CA ARG A 30 -3.57 -5.76 -10.34
C ARG A 30 -3.22 -6.26 -8.94
N LYS A 31 -1.97 -6.68 -8.73
CA LYS A 31 -1.50 -7.15 -7.42
C LYS A 31 -1.59 -6.06 -6.36
N ILE A 32 -1.19 -4.83 -6.69
CA ILE A 32 -1.29 -3.68 -5.78
C ILE A 32 -2.75 -3.39 -5.43
N ASN A 33 -3.66 -3.38 -6.41
CA ASN A 33 -5.08 -3.13 -6.15
C ASN A 33 -5.70 -4.19 -5.22
N LEU A 34 -5.29 -5.46 -5.36
CA LEU A 34 -5.73 -6.54 -4.47
C LEU A 34 -5.25 -6.26 -3.03
N LEU A 35 -3.96 -5.99 -2.85
CA LEU A 35 -3.38 -5.68 -1.54
C LEU A 35 -4.03 -4.45 -0.88
N ILE A 36 -4.34 -3.41 -1.67
CA ILE A 36 -5.06 -2.23 -1.18
C ILE A 36 -6.45 -2.63 -0.70
N THR A 37 -7.15 -3.50 -1.43
CA THR A 37 -8.49 -3.96 -1.05
C THR A 37 -8.45 -4.79 0.23
N GLU A 38 -7.49 -5.71 0.35
CA GLU A 38 -7.27 -6.51 1.55
C GLU A 38 -6.90 -5.63 2.75
N CYS A 39 -6.03 -4.64 2.57
CA CYS A 39 -5.64 -3.70 3.61
C CYS A 39 -6.84 -2.86 4.08
N LYS A 40 -7.68 -2.40 3.14
CA LYS A 40 -8.93 -1.70 3.47
C LYS A 40 -9.89 -2.60 4.23
N ALA A 41 -10.08 -3.85 3.79
CA ALA A 41 -10.94 -4.82 4.47
C ALA A 41 -10.45 -5.18 5.87
N ALA A 42 -9.13 -5.15 6.10
CA ALA A 42 -8.51 -5.31 7.41
C ALA A 42 -8.60 -4.06 8.30
N GLY A 43 -9.28 -2.99 7.86
CA GLY A 43 -9.44 -1.74 8.61
C GLY A 43 -8.25 -0.77 8.49
N GLY A 44 -7.28 -1.04 7.62
CA GLY A 44 -6.17 -0.12 7.31
C GLY A 44 -6.52 1.00 6.34
N GLY A 45 -7.78 1.10 5.93
CA GLY A 45 -8.29 2.06 4.96
C GLY A 45 -9.11 3.21 5.52
N ASP A 46 -9.60 3.09 6.75
CA ASP A 46 -10.29 4.20 7.41
C ASP A 46 -9.25 5.23 7.83
N VAL A 47 -9.60 6.50 7.60
CA VAL A 47 -8.86 7.65 8.11
C VAL A 47 -8.53 7.36 9.57
N LEU A 48 -7.24 7.33 9.92
CA LEU A 48 -6.79 7.23 11.31
C LEU A 48 -7.71 8.14 12.14
N PRO A 49 -8.35 7.65 13.21
CA PRO A 49 -9.25 8.48 14.01
C PRO A 49 -8.53 9.79 14.31
N ASP A 50 -9.19 10.91 14.05
CA ASP A 50 -8.62 12.22 14.30
C ASP A 50 -8.18 12.29 15.77
N ILE A 51 -7.27 13.20 16.12
CA ILE A 51 -6.77 13.32 17.49
C ILE A 51 -7.95 13.42 18.48
N GLY A 52 -9.05 14.09 18.10
CA GLY A 52 -10.29 14.12 18.88
C GLY A 52 -10.92 12.74 19.13
N ASP A 53 -11.01 11.90 18.10
CA ASP A 53 -11.55 10.54 18.18
C ASP A 53 -10.63 9.61 18.99
N ARG A 54 -9.31 9.78 18.87
CA ARG A 54 -8.31 9.03 19.66
C ARG A 54 -8.41 9.36 21.15
N VAL A 55 -8.63 10.62 21.50
CA VAL A 55 -8.83 11.04 22.90
C VAL A 55 -10.12 10.46 23.45
N ARG A 56 -11.23 10.51 22.70
CA ARG A 56 -12.51 9.92 23.09
C ARG A 56 -12.40 8.41 23.31
N LEU A 57 -11.73 7.68 22.42
CA LEU A 57 -11.48 6.24 22.58
C LEU A 57 -10.65 5.93 23.83
N ARG A 58 -9.62 6.75 24.13
CA ARG A 58 -8.84 6.60 25.37
C ARG A 58 -9.71 6.81 26.61
N THR A 59 -10.57 7.82 26.62
CA THR A 59 -11.45 8.10 27.76
C THR A 59 -12.45 6.97 27.98
N VAL A 60 -13.10 6.46 26.92
CA VAL A 60 -14.01 5.31 27.00
C VAL A 60 -13.27 4.06 27.53
N ARG A 61 -12.03 3.82 27.09
CA ARG A 61 -11.21 2.70 27.58
C ARG A 61 -10.78 2.86 29.04
N GLN A 62 -10.64 4.09 29.55
CA GLN A 62 -10.36 4.33 30.97
C GLN A 62 -11.60 4.19 31.85
N VAL A 63 -12.78 4.59 31.38
CA VAL A 63 -14.06 4.38 32.08
C VAL A 63 -14.39 2.89 32.23
N GLY A 64 -14.00 2.06 31.26
CA GLY A 64 -14.16 0.60 31.32
C GLY A 64 -13.09 -0.15 32.11
N LYS A 65 -12.05 0.51 32.64
CA LYS A 65 -11.03 -0.12 33.47
C LYS A 65 -11.44 0.06 34.93
N PRO A 66 -11.79 -0.99 35.69
CA PRO A 66 -12.04 -0.81 37.11
C PRO A 66 -10.74 -0.32 37.73
N THR A 67 -10.76 0.89 38.28
CA THR A 67 -9.69 1.41 39.13
C THR A 67 -9.50 0.42 40.27
N GLY A 68 -8.49 -0.43 40.16
CA GLY A 68 -8.06 -1.31 41.23
C GLY A 68 -7.74 -0.45 42.43
N ALA A 69 -8.56 -0.58 43.47
CA ALA A 69 -8.39 0.07 44.75
C ALA A 69 -7.03 -0.34 45.33
N THR A 70 -6.11 0.62 45.44
CA THR A 70 -4.96 0.52 46.33
C THR A 70 -5.48 0.55 47.77
N ALA A 71 -5.40 -0.59 48.46
CA ALA A 71 -5.62 -0.67 49.90
C ALA A 71 -4.42 -0.04 50.65
N PRO A 72 -4.64 0.75 51.72
CA PRO A 72 -3.56 1.24 52.56
C PRO A 72 -3.05 0.11 53.48
N ARG A 73 -1.73 0.10 53.72
CA ARG A 73 -1.06 -0.72 54.74
C ARG A 73 -1.10 -0.04 56.09
#